data_AF-A0A8D4VSX8-F1
#
_entry.id   AF-A0A8D4VSX8-F1
#
_cell.length_a   1.000
_cell.length_b   1.000
_cell.length_c   1.000
_cell.angle_alpha   90.00
_cell.angle_beta   90.00
_cell.angle_gamma   90.00
#
_symmetry.space_group_name_H-M   'P 1'
#
loop_
_entity.id
_entity.type
_entity.pdbx_description
1 polymer ?
#
loop_
_entity_poly.entity_id
_entity_poly.type
_entity_poly.pdbx_seq_one_letter_code
_entity_poly.pdbx_strand_id
1 'polypeptide(L)'
;MARFKNISALEYAALETRLAIEQLLFEQLIVGVGTKLEAREYKRCSGNANKLNEIIGKLIPRYERLVAFTKAMAPAGVPITAWDNRALIQHSGKVSAYLHWSGGLDVTVQSEQWYKKGIDTVEAAASYIWVGLTTGNTGVMAIEKLEPEMRELWELYANDEITIESAVKRADILEPVLKARLTLLSTGPAPKAAQAG
;
A
#
# COMPACT_ATOMS: atom_id res chain seq x y z
N MET A 1 32.08 26.40 9.03
CA MET A 1 30.87 26.54 9.88
C MET A 1 30.48 25.17 10.38
N ALA A 2 30.60 24.91 11.69
CA ALA A 2 30.08 23.67 12.26
C ALA A 2 28.57 23.65 12.08
N ARG A 3 28.04 22.70 11.31
CA ARG A 3 26.61 22.44 11.20
C ARG A 3 26.14 22.04 12.59
N PHE A 4 25.38 22.90 13.28
CA PHE A 4 24.86 22.59 14.61
C PHE A 4 24.04 21.29 14.52
N LYS A 5 24.42 20.28 15.31
CA LYS A 5 23.65 19.04 15.44
C LYS A 5 22.30 19.41 16.05
N ASN A 6 21.23 19.24 15.27
CA ASN A 6 19.88 19.47 15.76
C ASN A 6 19.21 18.10 15.99
N ILE A 7 19.29 17.63 17.23
CA ILE A 7 18.75 16.32 17.64
C ILE A 7 17.23 16.31 17.51
N SER A 8 16.56 17.39 17.93
CA SER A 8 15.11 17.51 17.80
C SER A 8 14.63 17.46 16.36
N ALA A 9 15.39 18.02 15.41
CA ALA A 9 15.06 17.90 13.99
C ALA A 9 15.18 16.44 13.48
N LEU A 10 16.17 15.68 13.97
CA LEU A 10 16.30 14.26 13.64
C LEU A 10 15.15 13.44 14.24
N GLU A 11 14.78 13.68 15.50
CA GLU A 11 13.66 13.01 16.15
C GLU A 11 12.34 13.30 15.45
N TYR A 12 12.11 14.57 15.09
CA TYR A 12 10.92 14.98 14.34
C TYR A 12 10.86 14.30 12.97
N ALA A 13 11.97 14.29 12.22
CA ALA A 13 12.04 13.61 10.93
C ALA A 13 11.83 12.09 11.05
N ALA A 14 12.36 11.46 12.10
CA ALA A 14 12.11 10.05 12.40
C ALA A 14 10.63 9.77 12.72
N LEU A 15 9.97 10.69 13.45
CA LEU A 15 8.55 10.57 13.81
C LEU A 15 7.67 10.66 12.58
N GLU A 16 7.85 11.70 11.77
CA GLU A 16 7.11 11.91 10.53
C GLU A 16 7.31 10.73 9.57
N THR A 17 8.54 10.24 9.41
CA THR A 17 8.82 9.09 8.55
C THR A 17 8.14 7.82 9.05
N ARG A 18 8.13 7.59 10.37
CA ARG A 18 7.41 6.45 10.96
C ARG A 18 5.91 6.55 10.72
N LEU A 19 5.32 7.73 10.95
CA LEU A 19 3.90 7.97 10.73
C LEU A 19 3.52 7.81 9.26
N ALA A 20 4.38 8.26 8.33
CA ALA A 20 4.17 8.06 6.90
C ALA A 20 4.13 6.56 6.52
N ILE A 21 5.00 5.73 7.11
CA ILE A 21 4.97 4.27 6.91
C ILE A 21 3.68 3.67 7.48
N GLU A 22 3.28 4.05 8.68
CA GLU A 22 2.03 3.58 9.30
C GLU A 22 0.81 3.97 8.46
N GLN A 23 0.76 5.22 8.00
CA GLN A 23 -0.29 5.74 7.13
C GLN A 23 -0.35 4.98 5.80
N LEU A 24 0.80 4.65 5.21
CA LEU A 24 0.87 3.91 3.96
C LEU A 24 0.36 2.46 4.11
N LEU A 25 0.75 1.77 5.19
CA LEU A 25 0.20 0.44 5.49
C LEU A 25 -1.30 0.50 5.75
N PHE A 26 -1.77 1.55 6.43
CA PHE A 26 -3.20 1.77 6.62
C PHE A 26 -3.94 2.02 5.29
N GLU A 27 -3.35 2.81 4.39
CA GLU A 27 -3.90 3.03 3.05
C GLU A 27 -4.04 1.71 2.28
N GLN A 28 -3.01 0.87 2.26
CA GLN A 28 -3.07 -0.45 1.64
C GLN A 28 -4.22 -1.30 2.20
N LEU A 29 -4.41 -1.26 3.51
CA LEU A 29 -5.49 -1.96 4.19
C LEU A 29 -6.87 -1.44 3.77
N ILE A 30 -7.08 -0.12 3.77
CA ILE A 30 -8.35 0.50 3.39
C ILE A 30 -8.66 0.26 1.92
N VAL A 31 -7.68 0.42 1.03
CA VAL A 31 -7.87 0.20 -0.41
C VAL A 31 -8.21 -1.26 -0.70
N GLY A 32 -7.59 -2.22 -0.01
CA GLY A 32 -7.84 -3.64 -0.28
C GLY A 32 -9.04 -4.26 0.44
N VAL A 33 -9.41 -3.77 1.63
CA VAL A 33 -10.56 -4.30 2.39
C VAL A 33 -11.84 -3.51 2.11
N GLY A 34 -11.72 -2.25 1.67
CA GLY A 34 -12.83 -1.32 1.54
C GLY A 34 -13.46 -0.97 2.90
N THR A 35 -14.79 -0.94 2.96
CA THR A 35 -15.54 -0.53 4.16
C THR A 35 -15.67 -1.61 5.24
N LYS A 36 -15.01 -2.77 5.07
CA LYS A 36 -15.15 -3.92 5.98
C LYS A 36 -14.23 -3.85 7.19
N LEU A 37 -13.34 -2.85 7.28
CA LEU A 37 -12.44 -2.69 8.43
C LEU A 37 -13.19 -2.06 9.61
N GLU A 38 -13.27 -2.78 10.73
CA GLU A 38 -13.81 -2.22 11.96
C GLU A 38 -12.82 -1.25 12.61
N ALA A 39 -13.29 -0.08 13.06
CA ALA A 39 -12.47 0.89 13.78
C ALA A 39 -11.78 0.30 15.03
N ARG A 40 -12.40 -0.69 15.67
CA ARG A 40 -11.85 -1.39 16.84
C ARG A 40 -10.68 -2.32 16.48
N GLU A 41 -10.67 -2.89 15.28
CA GLU A 41 -9.53 -3.68 14.80
C GLU A 41 -8.36 -2.77 14.46
N TYR A 42 -8.61 -1.65 13.78
CA TYR A 42 -7.57 -0.65 13.49
C TYR A 42 -6.92 -0.09 14.76
N LYS A 43 -7.72 0.31 15.76
CA LYS A 43 -7.19 0.85 17.04
C LYS A 43 -6.25 -0.10 17.76
N ARG A 44 -6.37 -1.43 17.56
CA ARG A 44 -5.47 -2.42 18.17
C ARG A 44 -4.10 -2.50 17.49
N CYS A 45 -3.97 -1.92 16.30
CA CYS A 45 -2.77 -1.98 15.45
C CYS A 45 -2.11 -0.62 15.21
N SER A 46 -2.78 0.48 15.58
CA SER A 46 -2.22 1.83 15.56
C SER A 46 -0.86 1.87 16.26
N GLY A 47 0.14 2.53 15.66
CA GLY A 47 1.49 2.60 16.22
C GLY A 47 2.35 1.35 16.00
N ASN A 48 1.85 0.33 15.27
CA ASN A 48 2.56 -0.93 15.07
C ASN A 48 2.44 -1.44 13.63
N ALA A 49 3.45 -1.13 12.81
CA ALA A 49 3.56 -1.54 11.42
C ALA A 49 3.47 -3.07 11.21
N ASN A 50 4.03 -3.87 12.14
CA ASN A 50 3.95 -5.33 12.06
C ASN A 50 2.50 -5.81 12.16
N LYS A 51 1.77 -5.32 13.16
CA LYS A 51 0.35 -5.69 13.35
C LYS A 51 -0.53 -5.22 12.20
N LEU A 52 -0.25 -4.05 11.62
CA LEU A 52 -0.95 -3.58 10.42
C LEU A 52 -0.73 -4.55 9.25
N ASN A 53 0.52 -4.98 9.02
CA ASN A 53 0.83 -5.95 7.98
C ASN A 53 0.21 -7.33 8.23
N GLU A 54 0.16 -7.79 9.49
CA GLU A 54 -0.55 -9.02 9.85
C GLU A 54 -2.04 -8.94 9.51
N ILE A 55 -2.69 -7.80 9.78
CA ILE A 55 -4.10 -7.58 9.38
C ILE A 55 -4.25 -7.58 7.87
N ILE A 56 -3.34 -6.92 7.12
CA ILE A 56 -3.37 -6.95 5.65
C ILE A 56 -3.36 -8.40 5.16
N GLY A 57 -2.42 -9.22 5.64
CA GLY A 57 -2.34 -10.63 5.23
C GLY A 57 -3.57 -11.46 5.62
N LYS A 58 -4.21 -11.15 6.76
CA LYS A 58 -5.43 -11.81 7.21
C LYS A 58 -6.67 -11.42 6.39
N LEU A 59 -6.85 -10.14 6.12
CA LEU A 59 -8.06 -9.60 5.47
C LEU A 59 -7.95 -9.60 3.94
N ILE A 60 -6.74 -9.58 3.40
CA ILE A 60 -6.46 -9.64 1.97
C ILE A 60 -5.45 -10.77 1.71
N PRO A 61 -5.91 -12.03 1.70
CA PRO A 61 -5.04 -13.15 1.39
C PRO A 61 -4.34 -12.95 0.04
N ARG A 62 -3.03 -13.25 0.00
CA ARG A 62 -2.19 -13.08 -1.20
C ARG A 62 -2.12 -11.63 -1.71
N TYR A 63 -2.14 -10.64 -0.82
CA TYR A 63 -2.06 -9.21 -1.13
C TYR A 63 -1.00 -8.85 -2.20
N GLU A 64 0.23 -9.34 -2.06
CA GLU A 64 1.31 -9.04 -3.03
C GLU A 64 0.97 -9.52 -4.45
N ARG A 65 0.35 -10.70 -4.57
CA ARG A 65 -0.14 -11.20 -5.87
C ARG A 65 -1.28 -10.34 -6.39
N LEU A 66 -2.19 -9.91 -5.51
CA LEU A 66 -3.29 -9.03 -5.92
C LEU A 66 -2.77 -7.69 -6.45
N VAL A 67 -1.74 -7.12 -5.83
CA VAL A 67 -1.08 -5.89 -6.33
C VAL A 67 -0.44 -6.15 -7.70
N ALA A 68 0.29 -7.26 -7.87
CA ALA A 68 0.89 -7.61 -9.15
C ALA A 68 -0.16 -7.80 -10.25
N PHE A 69 -1.27 -8.48 -9.94
CA PHE A 69 -2.40 -8.65 -10.84
C PHE A 69 -3.04 -7.32 -11.20
N THR A 70 -3.33 -6.49 -10.19
CA THR A 70 -3.92 -5.16 -10.38
C THR A 70 -3.04 -4.29 -11.28
N LYS A 71 -1.74 -4.26 -11.04
CA LYS A 71 -0.78 -3.49 -11.82
C LYS A 71 -0.72 -3.95 -13.28
N ALA A 72 -0.79 -5.27 -13.52
CA ALA A 72 -0.76 -5.82 -14.86
C ALA A 72 -2.06 -5.58 -15.64
N MET A 73 -3.20 -5.53 -14.93
CA MET A 73 -4.52 -5.28 -15.51
C MET A 73 -4.90 -3.80 -15.56
N ALA A 74 -4.09 -2.92 -14.96
CA ALA A 74 -4.34 -1.49 -14.95
C ALA A 74 -4.23 -0.93 -16.37
N PRO A 75 -5.13 0.00 -16.77
CA PRO A 75 -5.00 0.70 -18.03
C PRO A 75 -3.64 1.37 -18.18
N ALA A 76 -3.14 1.46 -19.42
CA ALA A 76 -1.93 2.22 -19.72
C ALA A 76 -2.03 3.65 -19.15
N GLY A 77 -1.00 4.06 -18.42
CA GLY A 77 -0.96 5.39 -17.77
C GLY A 77 -1.56 5.45 -16.37
N VAL A 78 -2.03 4.34 -15.79
CA VAL A 78 -2.41 4.24 -14.37
C VAL A 78 -1.28 3.56 -13.59
N PRO A 79 -0.31 4.31 -13.06
CA PRO A 79 0.81 3.71 -12.34
C PRO A 79 0.37 3.21 -10.96
N ILE A 80 0.67 1.95 -10.67
CA ILE A 80 0.45 1.33 -9.37
C ILE A 80 1.79 0.95 -8.76
N THR A 81 2.01 1.42 -7.53
CA THR A 81 3.21 1.13 -6.75
C THR A 81 3.04 -0.20 -6.02
N ALA A 82 3.98 -1.11 -6.25
CA ALA A 82 4.06 -2.37 -5.52
C ALA A 82 4.97 -2.17 -4.30
N TRP A 83 4.35 -1.90 -3.15
CA TRP A 83 5.06 -1.69 -1.90
C TRP A 83 5.61 -3.01 -1.34
N ASP A 84 6.89 -3.05 -1.00
CA ASP A 84 7.47 -4.11 -0.17
C ASP A 84 7.15 -3.81 1.30
N ASN A 85 6.15 -4.50 1.86
CA ASN A 85 5.75 -4.32 3.25
C ASN A 85 6.82 -4.77 4.24
N ARG A 86 7.66 -5.73 3.87
CA ARG A 86 8.80 -6.14 4.70
C ARG A 86 9.83 -5.01 4.77
N ALA A 87 10.12 -4.35 3.65
CA ALA A 87 10.99 -3.17 3.63
C ALA A 87 10.41 -2.02 4.47
N LEU A 88 9.12 -1.72 4.32
CA LEU A 88 8.41 -0.70 5.12
C LEU A 88 8.53 -0.97 6.62
N ILE A 89 8.27 -2.20 7.05
CA ILE A 89 8.42 -2.62 8.45
C ILE A 89 9.86 -2.43 8.94
N GLN A 90 10.84 -2.84 8.15
CA GLN A 90 12.25 -2.68 8.51
C GLN A 90 12.62 -1.20 8.65
N HIS A 91 12.17 -0.35 7.72
CA HIS A 91 12.35 1.09 7.82
C HIS A 91 11.68 1.66 9.08
N SER A 92 10.42 1.27 9.36
CA SER A 92 9.69 1.69 10.56
C SER A 92 10.45 1.34 11.84
N GLY A 93 10.99 0.12 11.94
CA GLY A 93 11.78 -0.31 13.10
C GLY A 93 13.08 0.48 13.24
N LYS A 94 13.80 0.70 12.13
CA LYS A 94 15.07 1.46 12.13
C LYS A 94 14.86 2.92 12.51
N VAL A 95 13.86 3.61 11.97
CA VAL A 95 13.59 5.01 12.34
C VAL A 95 13.08 5.14 13.78
N SER A 96 12.34 4.16 14.28
CA SER A 96 11.86 4.16 15.67
C SER A 96 12.99 4.17 16.70
N ALA A 97 14.17 3.62 16.36
CA ALA A 97 15.35 3.66 17.22
C ALA A 97 15.88 5.08 17.47
N TYR A 98 15.45 6.08 16.69
CA TYR A 98 15.81 7.48 16.85
C TYR A 98 14.70 8.33 17.50
N LEU A 99 13.60 7.70 17.92
CA LEU A 99 12.51 8.34 18.70
C LEU A 99 12.73 8.22 20.21
N HIS A 100 13.52 7.25 20.64
CA HIS A 100 13.79 6.96 22.03
C HIS A 100 15.28 6.72 22.18
N TRP A 101 15.91 7.34 23.19
CA TRP A 101 17.33 7.14 23.44
C TRP A 101 17.49 5.93 24.38
N SER A 102 18.09 4.87 23.90
CA SER A 102 18.47 3.70 24.71
C SER A 102 19.99 3.64 24.85
N GLY A 103 20.52 4.32 25.87
CA GLY A 103 21.97 4.32 26.16
C GLY A 103 22.45 5.59 26.84
N GLY A 104 23.77 5.68 27.03
CA GLY A 104 24.43 6.90 27.50
C GLY A 104 24.34 8.04 26.48
N LEU A 105 24.38 9.28 26.98
CA LEU A 105 24.32 10.47 26.10
C LEU A 105 25.52 10.54 25.15
N ASP A 106 26.67 10.05 25.58
CA ASP A 106 27.94 9.96 24.87
C ASP A 106 27.87 9.05 23.63
N VAL A 107 27.04 8.00 23.66
CA VAL A 107 26.83 7.09 22.54
C VAL A 107 25.58 7.41 21.72
N THR A 108 24.77 8.37 22.16
CA THR A 108 23.51 8.80 21.51
C THR A 108 23.57 10.28 21.08
N VAL A 109 22.86 11.16 21.79
CA VAL A 109 22.61 12.55 21.39
C VAL A 109 23.86 13.44 21.35
N GLN A 110 24.93 13.08 22.08
CA GLN A 110 26.22 13.77 22.00
C GLN A 110 27.14 13.16 20.92
N SER A 111 26.90 11.92 20.50
CA SER A 111 27.68 11.22 19.48
C SER A 111 27.41 11.78 18.08
N GLU A 112 28.48 12.19 17.39
CA GLU A 112 28.38 12.57 15.97
C GLU A 112 28.04 11.39 15.07
N GLN A 113 28.58 10.22 15.40
CA GLN A 113 28.35 9.01 14.62
C GLN A 113 26.89 8.57 14.71
N TRP A 114 26.30 8.62 15.90
CA TRP A 114 24.88 8.33 16.10
C TRP A 114 24.01 9.29 15.29
N TYR A 115 24.31 10.59 15.34
CA TYR A 115 23.56 11.61 14.61
C TYR A 115 23.63 11.41 13.08
N LYS A 116 24.83 11.19 12.53
CA LYS A 116 25.02 10.93 11.09
C LYS A 116 24.26 9.67 10.64
N LYS A 117 24.40 8.57 11.39
CA LYS A 117 23.69 7.33 11.12
C LYS A 117 22.16 7.51 11.18
N GLY A 118 21.68 8.37 12.08
CA GLY A 118 20.27 8.76 12.17
C GLY A 118 19.78 9.46 10.91
N ILE A 119 20.52 10.46 10.44
CA ILE A 119 20.21 11.15 9.18
C ILE A 119 20.14 10.14 8.03
N ASP A 120 21.18 9.32 7.85
CA ASP A 120 21.22 8.33 6.75
C ASP A 120 20.05 7.34 6.82
N THR A 121 19.68 6.93 8.05
CA THR A 121 18.57 6.00 8.28
C THR A 121 17.23 6.61 7.89
N VAL A 122 16.97 7.85 8.34
CA VAL A 122 15.73 8.57 8.06
C VAL A 122 15.65 8.92 6.58
N GLU A 123 16.74 9.40 5.98
CA GLU A 123 16.80 9.75 4.56
C GLU A 123 16.55 8.54 3.66
N ALA A 124 17.13 7.38 3.97
CA ALA A 124 16.88 6.15 3.23
C ALA A 124 15.40 5.72 3.28
N ALA A 125 14.77 5.81 4.47
CA ALA A 125 13.36 5.47 4.65
C ALA A 125 12.43 6.47 3.94
N ALA A 126 12.67 7.77 4.10
CA ALA A 126 11.90 8.82 3.46
C ALA A 126 12.03 8.77 1.93
N SER A 127 13.23 8.49 1.41
CA SER A 127 13.48 8.36 -0.03
C SER A 127 12.72 7.17 -0.63
N TYR A 128 12.68 6.03 0.07
CA TYR A 128 11.89 4.88 -0.35
C TYR A 128 10.40 5.23 -0.50
N ILE A 129 9.83 5.92 0.48
CA ILE A 129 8.43 6.37 0.45
C ILE A 129 8.22 7.39 -0.68
N TRP A 130 9.11 8.38 -0.78
CA TRP A 130 9.03 9.43 -1.80
C TRP A 130 9.03 8.86 -3.23
N VAL A 131 9.94 7.93 -3.53
CA VAL A 131 9.99 7.28 -4.85
C VAL A 131 8.69 6.54 -5.12
N GLY A 132 8.16 5.78 -4.16
CA GLY A 132 6.92 5.05 -4.36
C GLY A 132 5.70 5.95 -4.56
N LEU A 133 5.60 7.07 -3.84
CA LEU A 133 4.52 8.05 -3.98
C LEU A 133 4.60 8.89 -5.26
N THR A 134 5.80 9.12 -5.79
CA THR A 134 6.01 9.93 -7.00
C THR A 134 5.99 9.11 -8.28
N THR A 135 6.08 7.78 -8.19
CA THR A 135 6.07 6.88 -9.35
C THR A 135 4.74 6.18 -9.58
N GLY A 136 3.84 6.15 -8.59
CA GLY A 136 2.52 5.54 -8.72
C GLY A 136 1.65 5.68 -7.48
N ASN A 137 0.45 5.13 -7.55
CA ASN A 137 -0.53 5.14 -6.47
C ASN A 137 -0.58 3.78 -5.75
N THR A 138 -1.04 3.77 -4.51
CA THR A 138 -1.47 2.53 -3.86
C THR A 138 -2.80 2.09 -4.46
N GLY A 139 -2.87 0.87 -4.98
CA GLY A 139 -4.05 0.38 -5.68
C GLY A 139 -4.14 -1.14 -5.70
N VAL A 140 -5.34 -1.65 -5.44
CA VAL A 140 -5.71 -3.05 -5.69
C VAL A 140 -7.12 -3.13 -6.27
N MET A 141 -7.36 -4.15 -7.10
CA MET A 141 -8.69 -4.44 -7.65
C MET A 141 -9.61 -4.98 -6.54
N ALA A 142 -10.85 -4.49 -6.54
CA ALA A 142 -11.93 -5.07 -5.73
C ALA A 142 -12.47 -6.34 -6.42
N ILE A 143 -11.90 -7.49 -6.08
CA ILE A 143 -12.19 -8.79 -6.73
C ILE A 143 -13.68 -9.13 -6.74
N GLU A 144 -14.41 -8.78 -5.68
CA GLU A 144 -15.85 -9.00 -5.56
C GLU A 144 -16.70 -8.15 -6.51
N LYS A 145 -16.13 -7.08 -7.07
CA LYS A 145 -16.77 -6.20 -8.05
C LYS A 145 -16.32 -6.47 -9.49
N LEU A 146 -15.37 -7.39 -9.69
CA LEU A 146 -14.96 -7.79 -11.02
C LEU A 146 -16.06 -8.60 -11.72
N GLU A 147 -16.14 -8.43 -13.03
CA GLU A 147 -16.91 -9.30 -13.93
C GLU A 147 -16.43 -10.76 -13.76
N PRO A 148 -17.32 -11.76 -13.92
CA PRO A 148 -17.01 -13.16 -13.63
C PRO A 148 -15.75 -13.67 -14.33
N GLU A 149 -15.54 -13.28 -15.59
CA GLU A 149 -14.40 -13.70 -16.40
C GLU A 149 -13.08 -13.15 -15.86
N MET A 150 -13.08 -11.91 -15.35
CA MET A 150 -11.89 -11.31 -14.73
C MET A 150 -11.60 -11.91 -13.35
N ARG A 151 -12.66 -12.29 -12.62
CA ARG A 151 -12.52 -12.99 -11.34
C ARG A 151 -11.91 -14.38 -11.53
N GLU A 152 -12.33 -15.12 -12.55
CA GLU A 152 -11.75 -16.42 -12.90
C GLU A 152 -10.25 -16.29 -13.23
N LEU A 153 -9.85 -15.27 -14.00
CA LEU A 153 -8.43 -15.01 -14.26
C LEU A 153 -7.63 -14.72 -12.99
N TRP A 154 -8.21 -13.97 -12.05
CA TRP A 154 -7.59 -13.75 -10.75
C TRP A 154 -7.43 -15.07 -9.99
N GLU A 155 -8.45 -15.92 -9.93
CA GLU A 155 -8.41 -17.20 -9.21
C GLU A 155 -7.33 -18.13 -9.77
N LEU A 156 -7.29 -18.29 -11.09
CA LEU A 156 -6.27 -19.09 -11.79
C LEU A 156 -4.85 -18.56 -11.50
N TYR A 157 -4.65 -17.25 -11.57
CA TYR A 157 -3.35 -16.63 -11.29
C TYR A 157 -2.95 -16.75 -9.81
N ALA A 158 -3.91 -16.53 -8.91
CA ALA A 158 -3.68 -16.60 -7.48
C ALA A 158 -3.31 -18.02 -7.02
N ASN A 159 -3.73 -19.05 -7.75
CA ASN A 159 -3.45 -20.47 -7.52
C ASN A 159 -2.28 -21.04 -8.33
N ASP A 160 -1.50 -20.20 -9.03
CA ASP A 160 -0.37 -20.63 -9.87
C ASP A 160 -0.76 -21.53 -11.07
N GLU A 161 -2.03 -21.53 -11.47
CA GLU A 161 -2.51 -22.28 -12.64
C GLU A 161 -2.18 -21.57 -13.96
N ILE A 162 -2.00 -20.24 -13.91
CA ILE A 162 -1.53 -19.42 -15.04
C ILE A 162 -0.51 -18.39 -14.58
N THR A 163 0.37 -17.97 -15.49
CA THR A 163 1.28 -16.85 -15.24
C THR A 163 0.56 -15.51 -15.41
N ILE A 164 1.16 -14.42 -14.91
CA ILE A 164 0.59 -13.09 -15.06
C ILE A 164 0.50 -12.67 -16.54
N GLU A 165 1.48 -13.06 -17.36
CA GLU A 165 1.49 -12.80 -18.79
C GLU A 165 0.36 -13.54 -19.51
N SER A 166 0.07 -14.78 -19.08
CA SER A 166 -1.09 -15.53 -19.58
C SER A 166 -2.41 -14.87 -19.17
N ALA A 167 -2.50 -14.37 -17.93
CA ALA A 167 -3.68 -13.65 -17.47
C ALA A 167 -3.92 -12.38 -18.32
N VAL A 168 -2.89 -11.57 -18.55
CA VAL A 168 -2.97 -10.34 -19.37
C VAL A 168 -3.45 -10.66 -20.78
N LYS A 169 -2.84 -11.64 -21.45
CA LYS A 169 -3.28 -12.05 -22.81
C LYS A 169 -4.74 -12.46 -22.87
N ARG A 170 -5.24 -13.17 -21.85
CA ARG A 170 -6.65 -13.56 -21.78
C ARG A 170 -7.55 -12.36 -21.50
N ALA A 171 -7.13 -11.42 -20.65
CA ALA A 171 -7.85 -10.18 -20.42
C ALA A 171 -7.97 -9.32 -21.69
N ASP A 172 -6.90 -9.24 -22.50
CA ASP A 172 -6.92 -8.52 -23.78
C ASP A 172 -7.96 -9.10 -24.76
N ILE A 173 -8.12 -10.43 -24.77
CA ILE A 173 -9.14 -11.12 -25.58
C ILE A 173 -10.56 -10.79 -25.07
N LEU A 174 -10.74 -10.66 -23.75
CA LEU A 174 -12.03 -10.36 -23.12
C LEU A 174 -12.42 -8.89 -23.25
N GLU A 175 -11.44 -7.98 -23.37
CA GLU A 175 -11.65 -6.52 -23.32
C GLU A 175 -12.77 -6.01 -24.24
N PRO A 176 -12.87 -6.43 -25.53
CA PRO A 176 -13.93 -5.94 -26.41
C PRO A 176 -15.34 -6.32 -25.93
N VAL A 177 -15.51 -7.52 -25.39
CA VAL A 177 -16.80 -8.03 -24.89
C VAL A 177 -17.19 -7.29 -23.61
N LEU A 178 -16.23 -7.07 -22.71
CA LEU A 178 -16.45 -6.33 -21.47
C LEU A 178 -16.82 -4.87 -21.74
N LYS A 179 -16.15 -4.21 -22.70
CA LYS A 179 -16.49 -2.84 -23.14
C LYS A 179 -17.89 -2.75 -23.75
N ALA A 180 -18.28 -3.72 -24.59
CA ALA A 180 -19.62 -3.77 -25.17
C ALA A 180 -20.71 -3.92 -24.08
N ARG A 181 -20.47 -4.78 -23.08
CA ARG A 181 -21.37 -4.98 -21.93
C ARG A 181 -21.55 -3.70 -21.11
N LEU A 182 -20.45 -3.01 -20.79
CA LEU A 182 -20.47 -1.72 -20.10
C LEU A 182 -21.29 -0.67 -20.85
N THR A 183 -21.11 -0.61 -22.17
CA THR A 183 -21.84 0.33 -23.03
C THR A 183 -23.35 0.05 -22.98
N LEU A 184 -23.76 -1.21 -23.11
CA LEU A 184 -25.17 -1.62 -23.03
C LEU A 184 -25.81 -1.29 -21.67
N LEU A 185 -25.09 -1.48 -20.57
CA LEU A 185 -25.54 -1.13 -19.23
C LEU A 185 -25.71 0.39 -19.07
N SER A 186 -24.84 1.19 -19.68
CA SER A 186 -24.91 2.65 -19.63
C SER A 186 -26.04 3.26 -20.48
N THR A 187 -26.54 2.53 -21.48
CA THR A 187 -27.60 2.98 -22.40
C THR A 187 -28.97 2.33 -22.14
N GLY A 188 -29.11 1.55 -21.06
CA GLY A 188 -30.38 0.90 -20.70
C GLY A 188 -31.49 1.91 -20.35
N PRO A 189 -32.78 1.56 -20.52
CA PRO A 189 -33.88 2.47 -20.24
C PRO A 189 -33.91 2.85 -18.75
N ALA A 190 -34.13 4.14 -18.48
CA ALA A 190 -34.26 4.67 -17.13
C ALA A 190 -35.30 3.85 -16.32
N PRO A 191 -35.04 3.55 -15.03
CA PRO A 191 -35.98 2.82 -14.21
C PRO A 191 -37.31 3.59 -14.19
N LYS A 192 -38.40 2.92 -14.61
CA LYS A 192 -39.74 3.49 -14.56
C LYS A 192 -39.99 3.95 -13.12
N ALA A 193 -40.14 5.26 -12.94
CA ALA A 193 -40.63 5.82 -11.70
C ALA A 193 -41.92 5.08 -11.33
N ALA A 194 -41.90 4.40 -10.19
CA ALA A 194 -43.08 3.76 -9.64
C ALA A 194 -44.14 4.86 -9.45
N GLN A 195 -45.19 4.82 -10.26
CA GLN A 195 -46.38 5.63 -10.06
C GLN A 195 -47.02 5.17 -8.75
N ALA A 196 -46.92 6.00 -7.72
CA ALA A 196 -47.71 5.87 -6.52
C ALA A 196 -49.16 6.24 -6.88
N GLY A 197 -50.04 5.23 -6.82
CA GLY A 197 -51.48 5.39 -6.73
C GLY A 197 -51.91 5.23 -5.27
#